data_AF-A0A1I7U6B9-F1
#
_entry.id   AF-A0A1I7U6B9-F1
#
_cell.length_a   1.000
_cell.length_b   1.000
_cell.length_c   1.000
_cell.angle_alpha   90.00
_cell.angle_beta   90.00
_cell.angle_gamma   90.00
#
_symmetry.space_group_name_H-M   'P 1'
#
loop_
_entity.id
_entity.type
_entity.pdbx_description
1 polymer ?
#
loop_
_entity_poly.entity_id
_entity_poly.type
_entity_poly.pdbx_seq_one_letter_code
_entity_poly.pdbx_strand_id
1 'polypeptide(L)'
;MNKYFQLILIIVITLLLWDILLNNSSFSSKVQYPCSPKEYPNNAKLDKLIAEIETKTERPTTPDYKIDGVDRFHWYLKKTAETVLQNAPNISTLYAYEFEHEISVTLTSWKMIRVRVYCRYLDKEDKEIGDPYESFTYPEYIVNCPKREGTRKIGLSVSKKGEFVPLPIIDRMSKELKYELSMCVATIYGDEPKWLLFIEMIEHFKLQGVQHFYIHIHNASNYDLKVINDYVRTGEVEIHYLIERDQRTDNHWHMVNIADCLIWSRGDSKWTIFADLDERIIMTNYTGTILDYVRDIKNESIAGIQFRQQWVLKTELMPEKYINDRQIDSWMPTHRFHNSSGIGAVGHTAKCIIDSSKVFIMWVHSVTEFFPGKGYELYKLTPEEGLVRHYRDQSLGEWGRKWLNSTLKFGPLRKTDYPAKYLGKLTENVKRRAKYVYGNKFD
;
A
#
# COMPACT_ATOMS: atom_id res chain seq x y z
N MET A 1 -35.17 44.98 -19.68
CA MET A 1 -34.55 43.84 -18.96
C MET A 1 -33.05 44.02 -18.95
N ASN A 2 -32.45 43.86 -17.77
CA ASN A 2 -31.37 44.71 -17.26
C ASN A 2 -29.98 44.20 -17.66
N LYS A 3 -29.09 45.07 -18.17
CA LYS A 3 -27.70 44.71 -18.56
C LYS A 3 -26.90 44.07 -17.40
N TYR A 4 -27.27 44.39 -16.17
CA TYR A 4 -26.75 43.75 -14.95
C TYR A 4 -27.08 42.26 -14.84
N PHE A 5 -28.25 41.83 -15.32
CA PHE A 5 -28.66 40.43 -15.27
C PHE A 5 -27.86 39.58 -16.26
N GLN A 6 -27.53 40.12 -17.44
CA GLN A 6 -26.66 39.44 -18.40
C GLN A 6 -25.21 39.37 -17.89
N LEU A 7 -24.71 40.40 -17.22
CA LEU A 7 -23.36 40.39 -16.66
C LEU A 7 -23.23 39.33 -15.54
N ILE A 8 -24.22 39.24 -14.65
CA ILE A 8 -24.27 38.23 -13.58
C ILE A 8 -24.39 36.83 -14.19
N LEU A 9 -25.22 36.64 -15.21
CA LEU A 9 -25.36 35.34 -15.88
C LEU A 9 -24.05 34.91 -16.54
N ILE A 10 -23.33 35.82 -17.18
CA ILE A 10 -22.02 35.54 -17.78
C ILE A 10 -20.98 35.18 -16.71
N ILE A 11 -20.96 35.88 -15.56
CA ILE A 11 -20.05 35.56 -14.45
C ILE A 11 -20.37 34.19 -13.83
N VAL A 12 -21.65 33.87 -13.65
CA VAL A 12 -22.08 32.56 -13.11
C VAL A 12 -21.78 31.44 -14.10
N ILE A 13 -21.99 31.64 -15.40
CA ILE A 13 -21.68 30.65 -16.44
C ILE A 13 -20.16 30.47 -16.57
N THR A 14 -19.36 31.54 -16.45
CA THR A 14 -17.89 31.43 -16.49
C THR A 14 -17.33 30.76 -15.24
N LEU A 15 -17.89 31.02 -14.05
CA LEU A 15 -17.53 30.30 -12.81
C LEU A 15 -17.93 28.82 -12.87
N LEU A 16 -19.11 28.49 -13.41
CA LEU A 16 -19.54 27.10 -13.63
C LEU A 16 -18.67 26.39 -14.67
N LEU A 17 -18.27 27.07 -15.74
CA LEU A 17 -17.34 26.52 -16.73
C LEU A 17 -15.93 26.34 -16.15
N TRP A 18 -15.49 27.23 -15.26
CA TRP A 18 -14.22 27.11 -14.55
C TRP A 18 -14.25 25.94 -13.56
N ASP A 19 -15.36 25.74 -12.85
CA ASP A 19 -15.58 24.57 -11.98
C ASP A 19 -15.64 23.28 -12.78
N ILE A 20 -16.24 23.26 -13.98
CA ILE A 20 -16.26 22.08 -14.86
C ILE A 20 -14.87 21.81 -15.45
N LEU A 21 -14.09 22.85 -15.78
CA LEU A 21 -12.71 22.72 -16.26
C LEU A 21 -11.73 22.27 -15.16
N LEU A 22 -11.95 22.67 -13.91
CA LEU A 22 -11.14 22.25 -12.76
C LEU A 22 -11.58 20.90 -12.18
N ASN A 23 -12.88 20.55 -12.18
CA ASN A 23 -13.37 19.23 -11.76
C ASN A 23 -13.19 18.13 -12.82
N ASN A 24 -12.72 18.45 -14.02
CA ASN A 24 -12.36 17.45 -15.01
C ASN A 24 -11.04 16.73 -14.69
N SER A 25 -10.43 16.98 -13.52
CA SER A 25 -9.58 15.99 -12.88
C SER A 25 -10.43 14.81 -12.41
N SER A 26 -10.91 14.00 -13.37
CA SER A 26 -11.24 12.61 -13.08
C SER A 26 -10.00 12.03 -12.42
N PHE A 27 -10.12 11.73 -11.12
CA PHE A 27 -9.05 11.14 -10.32
C PHE A 27 -8.73 9.77 -10.89
N SER A 28 -7.77 9.80 -11.79
CA SER A 28 -7.15 8.68 -12.45
C SER A 28 -5.71 9.11 -12.64
N SER A 29 -4.92 9.08 -11.56
CA SER A 29 -3.51 8.74 -11.71
C SER A 29 -3.44 7.29 -12.19
N LYS A 30 -3.92 7.04 -13.41
CA LYS A 30 -3.63 5.83 -14.16
C LYS A 30 -2.17 5.97 -14.52
N VAL A 31 -1.30 5.56 -13.61
CA VAL A 31 -0.15 4.80 -14.07
C VAL A 31 -0.74 3.53 -14.67
N GLN A 32 -1.04 3.62 -15.97
CA GLN A 32 -1.47 2.48 -16.75
C GLN A 32 -0.25 1.62 -16.93
N TYR A 33 -0.09 0.62 -16.07
CA TYR A 33 0.69 -0.55 -16.43
C TYR A 33 -0.06 -1.21 -17.60
N PRO A 34 0.56 -1.42 -18.77
CA PRO A 34 -0.11 -2.06 -19.89
C PRO A 34 -0.44 -3.52 -19.52
N CYS A 35 -1.66 -3.74 -19.02
CA CYS A 35 -2.22 -5.07 -18.80
C CYS A 35 -2.68 -5.64 -20.14
N SER A 36 -1.76 -6.22 -20.91
CA SER A 36 -2.06 -7.21 -21.96
C SER A 36 -0.77 -7.94 -22.35
N PRO A 37 -0.79 -9.28 -22.54
CA PRO A 37 0.26 -9.96 -23.29
C PRO A 37 0.09 -9.56 -24.76
N LYS A 38 0.66 -8.42 -25.16
CA LYS A 38 0.80 -8.11 -26.58
C LYS A 38 2.05 -8.81 -27.07
N GLU A 39 1.93 -9.58 -28.13
CA GLU A 39 3.08 -10.02 -28.93
C GLU A 39 3.94 -8.80 -29.25
N TYR A 40 5.19 -8.84 -28.81
CA TYR A 40 6.13 -7.73 -28.95
C TYR A 40 6.52 -7.60 -30.42
N PRO A 41 6.30 -6.44 -31.08
CA PRO A 41 6.88 -6.21 -32.39
C PRO A 41 8.40 -6.18 -32.25
N ASN A 42 9.11 -6.89 -33.13
CA ASN A 42 10.58 -6.85 -33.26
C ASN A 42 11.05 -5.40 -33.33
N ASN A 43 11.57 -4.88 -32.22
CA ASN A 43 11.92 -3.48 -32.09
C ASN A 43 13.44 -3.38 -32.07
N ALA A 44 14.06 -3.05 -33.21
CA ALA A 44 15.51 -2.80 -33.31
C ALA A 44 16.04 -1.79 -32.26
N LYS A 45 15.14 -0.98 -31.68
CA LYS A 45 15.39 -0.07 -30.56
C LYS A 45 15.62 -0.78 -29.22
N LEU A 46 14.94 -1.92 -28.99
CA LEU A 46 15.14 -2.79 -27.82
C LEU A 46 16.47 -3.54 -27.94
N ASP A 47 16.79 -4.05 -29.13
CA ASP A 47 18.05 -4.77 -29.38
C ASP A 47 19.28 -3.87 -29.20
N LYS A 48 19.20 -2.61 -29.65
CA LYS A 48 20.24 -1.60 -29.41
C LYS A 48 20.41 -1.29 -27.92
N LEU A 49 19.31 -1.27 -27.16
CA LEU A 49 19.32 -0.98 -25.71
C LEU A 49 19.89 -2.16 -24.90
N ILE A 50 19.53 -3.39 -25.28
CA ILE A 50 20.07 -4.62 -24.70
C ILE A 50 21.59 -4.68 -24.94
N ALA A 51 22.05 -4.35 -26.15
CA ALA A 51 23.48 -4.28 -26.47
C ALA A 51 24.26 -3.23 -25.66
N GLU A 52 23.66 -2.06 -25.36
CA GLU A 52 24.29 -1.04 -24.51
C GLU A 52 24.45 -1.46 -23.04
N ILE A 53 23.64 -2.42 -22.57
CA ILE A 53 23.66 -2.95 -21.19
C ILE A 53 24.53 -4.20 -21.10
N GLU A 54 24.56 -5.04 -22.13
CA GLU A 54 25.42 -6.23 -22.23
C GLU A 54 26.91 -5.92 -22.21
N THR A 55 27.32 -4.73 -22.64
CA THR A 55 28.74 -4.34 -22.68
C THR A 55 29.35 -3.93 -21.32
N LYS A 56 28.57 -3.88 -20.22
CA LYS A 56 29.01 -3.26 -18.95
C LYS A 56 28.88 -4.10 -17.68
N THR A 57 28.47 -5.36 -17.75
CA THR A 57 28.24 -6.16 -16.54
C THR A 57 28.84 -7.57 -16.65
N GLU A 58 29.75 -7.90 -15.73
CA GLU A 58 29.99 -9.29 -15.34
C GLU A 58 28.72 -9.80 -14.63
N ARG A 59 28.12 -10.90 -15.12
CA ARG A 59 26.81 -11.38 -14.64
C ARG A 59 26.90 -12.78 -14.07
N PRO A 60 26.21 -13.07 -12.95
CA PRO A 60 25.96 -14.43 -12.52
C PRO A 60 25.13 -15.18 -13.57
N THR A 61 25.57 -16.38 -13.95
CA THR A 61 24.96 -17.21 -15.01
C THR A 61 23.95 -18.24 -14.48
N THR A 62 23.51 -18.12 -13.23
CA THR A 62 22.62 -19.13 -12.61
C THR A 62 21.21 -19.06 -13.22
N PRO A 63 20.53 -20.21 -13.45
CA PRO A 63 19.16 -20.26 -13.96
C PRO A 63 18.15 -19.48 -13.09
N ASP A 64 18.35 -19.48 -11.76
CA ASP A 64 17.46 -18.85 -10.78
C ASP A 64 17.48 -17.31 -10.83
N TYR A 65 18.52 -16.72 -11.44
CA TYR A 65 18.62 -15.28 -11.64
C TYR A 65 17.67 -14.74 -12.73
N LYS A 66 17.19 -15.62 -13.63
CA LYS A 66 16.33 -15.25 -14.77
C LYS A 66 14.85 -15.20 -14.39
N ILE A 67 14.09 -14.32 -15.03
CA ILE A 67 12.62 -14.26 -14.99
C ILE A 67 12.10 -14.67 -16.37
N ASP A 68 11.31 -15.74 -16.46
CA ASP A 68 10.86 -16.36 -17.72
C ASP A 68 12.00 -16.65 -18.71
N GLY A 69 13.15 -17.14 -18.21
CA GLY A 69 14.32 -17.41 -19.04
C GLY A 69 15.04 -16.18 -19.59
N VAL A 70 14.62 -14.97 -19.22
CA VAL A 70 15.26 -13.69 -19.56
C VAL A 70 16.03 -13.19 -18.34
N ASP A 71 17.20 -12.58 -18.54
CA ASP A 71 17.89 -11.83 -17.47
C ASP A 71 16.91 -10.88 -16.76
N ARG A 72 16.92 -10.87 -15.42
CA ARG A 72 15.96 -10.13 -14.60
C ARG A 72 15.88 -8.64 -14.95
N PHE A 73 17.03 -7.99 -15.13
CA PHE A 73 17.07 -6.56 -15.46
C PHE A 73 16.64 -6.31 -16.90
N HIS A 74 16.95 -7.23 -17.82
CA HIS A 74 16.37 -7.22 -19.16
C HIS A 74 14.84 -7.41 -19.15
N TRP A 75 14.31 -8.25 -18.25
CA TRP A 75 12.87 -8.43 -18.09
C TRP A 75 12.19 -7.14 -17.63
N TYR A 76 12.75 -6.43 -16.64
CA TYR A 76 12.29 -5.10 -16.21
C TYR A 76 12.31 -4.07 -17.35
N LEU A 77 13.36 -4.08 -18.18
CA LEU A 77 13.47 -3.18 -19.33
C LEU A 77 12.42 -3.45 -20.40
N LYS A 78 12.18 -4.72 -20.72
CA LYS A 78 11.17 -5.13 -21.69
C LYS A 78 9.78 -4.63 -21.28
N LYS A 79 9.46 -4.67 -19.99
CA LYS A 79 8.19 -4.19 -19.45
C LYS A 79 7.93 -2.70 -19.62
N THR A 80 8.99 -1.91 -19.84
CA THR A 80 8.91 -0.45 -20.00
C THR A 80 9.35 0.03 -21.39
N ALA A 81 9.44 -0.87 -22.38
CA ALA A 81 10.03 -0.60 -23.68
C ALA A 81 9.34 0.53 -24.48
N GLU A 82 8.06 0.79 -24.22
CA GLU A 82 7.27 1.85 -24.88
C GLU A 82 7.54 3.26 -24.35
N THR A 83 8.04 3.39 -23.11
CA THR A 83 8.35 4.69 -22.48
C THR A 83 9.78 5.11 -22.83
N VAL A 84 10.13 6.40 -22.89
CA VAL A 84 11.52 6.87 -23.12
C VAL A 84 12.27 7.00 -21.79
N LEU A 85 13.53 6.56 -21.72
CA LEU A 85 14.37 6.64 -20.53
C LEU A 85 14.79 8.10 -20.34
N GLN A 86 14.48 8.66 -19.18
CA GLN A 86 14.83 10.04 -18.82
C GLN A 86 15.85 10.03 -17.68
N ASN A 87 16.61 11.10 -17.50
CA ASN A 87 17.47 11.24 -16.32
C ASN A 87 16.63 11.80 -15.16
N ALA A 88 16.87 11.31 -13.93
CA ALA A 88 16.19 11.82 -12.75
C ALA A 88 16.52 13.31 -12.56
N PRO A 89 15.55 14.19 -12.25
CA PRO A 89 15.89 15.53 -11.78
C PRO A 89 16.43 15.49 -10.35
N ASN A 90 15.83 14.63 -9.51
CA ASN A 90 16.20 14.34 -8.14
C ASN A 90 15.75 12.91 -7.78
N ILE A 91 16.23 12.38 -6.66
CA ILE A 91 15.83 11.06 -6.15
C ILE A 91 15.75 11.11 -4.63
N SER A 92 14.63 10.66 -4.07
CA SER A 92 14.47 10.46 -2.63
C SER A 92 14.16 9.00 -2.36
N THR A 93 15.07 8.37 -1.61
CA THR A 93 15.00 6.97 -1.20
C THR A 93 14.26 6.83 0.13
N LEU A 94 13.73 5.63 0.38
CA LEU A 94 13.00 5.27 1.59
C LEU A 94 13.74 4.14 2.33
N TYR A 95 13.68 2.89 1.82
CA TYR A 95 14.39 1.72 2.39
C TYR A 95 15.11 0.90 1.32
N ALA A 96 15.98 0.00 1.76
CA ALA A 96 16.68 -0.94 0.90
C ALA A 96 16.56 -2.37 1.46
N TYR A 97 16.22 -3.32 0.59
CA TYR A 97 15.98 -4.72 0.94
C TYR A 97 16.80 -5.64 0.04
N GLU A 98 17.52 -6.59 0.62
CA GLU A 98 18.32 -7.56 -0.11
C GLU A 98 17.59 -8.89 -0.24
N PHE A 99 17.30 -9.26 -1.49
CA PHE A 99 16.72 -10.55 -1.87
C PHE A 99 17.78 -11.44 -2.52
N GLU A 100 17.40 -12.68 -2.85
CA GLU A 100 18.29 -13.71 -3.38
C GLU A 100 19.16 -13.22 -4.56
N HIS A 101 18.55 -12.45 -5.46
CA HIS A 101 19.16 -12.08 -6.74
C HIS A 101 19.44 -10.58 -6.90
N GLU A 102 18.93 -9.73 -6.02
CA GLU A 102 18.99 -8.28 -6.17
C GLU A 102 18.80 -7.54 -4.83
N ILE A 103 19.12 -6.25 -4.85
CA ILE A 103 18.76 -5.29 -3.81
C ILE A 103 17.70 -4.37 -4.37
N SER A 104 16.52 -4.32 -3.74
CA SER A 104 15.44 -3.41 -4.10
C SER A 104 15.49 -2.18 -3.19
N VAL A 105 15.62 -0.99 -3.78
CA VAL A 105 15.55 0.29 -3.10
C VAL A 105 14.19 0.92 -3.36
N THR A 106 13.42 1.19 -2.30
CA THR A 106 12.13 1.86 -2.37
C THR A 106 12.29 3.36 -2.29
N LEU A 107 11.37 4.10 -2.90
CA LEU A 107 11.47 5.53 -3.13
C LEU A 107 10.24 6.28 -2.63
N THR A 108 10.42 7.56 -2.33
CA THR A 108 9.31 8.50 -2.16
C THR A 108 9.10 9.38 -3.39
N SER A 109 10.04 9.40 -4.35
CA SER A 109 9.91 10.17 -5.58
C SER A 109 8.83 9.58 -6.52
N TRP A 110 7.85 10.39 -6.91
CA TRP A 110 6.72 10.04 -7.78
C TRP A 110 6.96 10.35 -9.25
N LYS A 111 6.17 9.74 -10.15
CA LYS A 111 6.28 9.90 -11.62
C LYS A 111 7.65 9.54 -12.16
N MET A 112 8.33 8.64 -11.45
CA MET A 112 9.69 8.26 -11.76
C MET A 112 9.76 7.08 -12.71
N ILE A 113 8.71 6.55 -13.34
CA ILE A 113 8.86 5.34 -14.17
C ILE A 113 9.86 5.56 -15.32
N ARG A 114 10.79 4.61 -15.48
CA ARG A 114 11.84 4.62 -16.51
C ARG A 114 12.70 5.88 -16.43
N VAL A 115 13.14 6.18 -15.21
CA VAL A 115 14.08 7.24 -14.90
C VAL A 115 15.41 6.61 -14.50
N ARG A 116 16.48 7.02 -15.17
CA ARG A 116 17.85 6.57 -14.93
C ARG A 116 18.35 7.08 -13.59
N VAL A 117 18.95 6.17 -12.84
CA VAL A 117 19.65 6.41 -11.57
C VAL A 117 20.89 5.52 -11.48
N TYR A 118 21.74 5.76 -10.49
CA TYR A 118 22.96 4.98 -10.27
C TYR A 118 22.96 4.37 -8.88
N CYS A 119 23.08 3.05 -8.79
CA CYS A 119 23.24 2.32 -7.53
C CYS A 119 24.66 2.52 -7.00
N ARG A 120 24.77 2.94 -5.74
CA ARG A 120 26.01 3.23 -5.01
C ARG A 120 26.13 2.25 -3.86
N TYR A 121 27.21 1.48 -3.84
CA TYR A 121 27.40 0.36 -2.91
C TYR A 121 28.47 0.72 -1.91
N LEU A 122 28.19 0.55 -0.62
CA LEU A 122 29.12 0.87 0.46
C LEU A 122 29.35 -0.36 1.34
N ASP A 123 30.61 -0.56 1.73
CA ASP A 123 31.00 -1.56 2.72
C ASP A 123 30.71 -1.10 4.16
N LYS A 124 31.20 -1.85 5.16
CA LYS A 124 31.01 -1.54 6.58
C LYS A 124 31.80 -0.31 7.06
N GLU A 125 32.81 0.11 6.30
CA GLU A 125 33.62 1.32 6.53
C GLU A 125 33.12 2.54 5.74
N ASP A 126 31.94 2.45 5.12
CA ASP A 126 31.38 3.49 4.24
C ASP A 126 32.26 3.82 3.03
N LYS A 127 33.02 2.84 2.52
CA LYS A 127 33.81 2.96 1.29
C LYS A 127 33.05 2.39 0.10
N GLU A 128 33.11 3.09 -1.04
CA GLU A 128 32.46 2.64 -2.27
C GLU A 128 33.07 1.36 -2.84
N ILE A 129 32.19 0.39 -3.12
CA ILE A 129 32.53 -0.90 -3.72
C ILE A 129 32.29 -0.83 -5.23
N GLY A 130 33.37 -0.77 -6.01
CA GLY A 130 33.32 -0.76 -7.47
C GLY A 130 32.66 0.49 -8.07
N ASP A 131 32.47 0.49 -9.39
CA ASP A 131 31.87 1.63 -10.09
C ASP A 131 30.34 1.71 -9.90
N PRO A 132 29.72 2.90 -9.85
CA PRO A 132 28.26 3.05 -9.80
C PRO A 132 27.55 2.27 -10.91
N TYR A 133 26.55 1.46 -10.55
CA TYR A 133 25.77 0.68 -11.51
C TYR A 133 24.61 1.51 -12.06
N GLU A 134 24.50 1.64 -13.38
CA GLU A 134 23.35 2.32 -14.00
C GLU A 134 22.11 1.44 -13.92
N SER A 135 21.08 1.93 -13.24
CA SER A 135 19.78 1.29 -13.14
C SER A 135 18.68 2.27 -13.53
N PHE A 136 17.43 1.83 -13.39
CA PHE A 136 16.26 2.64 -13.61
C PHE A 136 15.15 2.20 -12.66
N THR A 137 14.23 3.11 -12.48
CA THR A 137 13.03 3.00 -11.67
C THR A 137 11.95 2.19 -12.40
N TYR A 138 11.71 0.98 -11.92
CA TYR A 138 10.59 0.13 -12.30
C TYR A 138 10.49 -1.06 -11.32
N PRO A 139 9.29 -1.36 -10.77
CA PRO A 139 8.01 -0.62 -10.86
C PRO A 139 8.06 0.81 -10.31
N GLU A 140 6.94 1.56 -10.36
CA GLU A 140 6.92 2.89 -9.74
C GLU A 140 7.33 2.79 -8.25
N TYR A 141 8.14 3.75 -7.79
CA TYR A 141 8.73 3.81 -6.45
C TYR A 141 9.79 2.74 -6.13
N ILE A 142 10.26 1.97 -7.10
CA ILE A 142 11.24 0.89 -6.87
C ILE A 142 12.40 1.01 -7.85
N VAL A 143 13.62 0.85 -7.36
CA VAL A 143 14.83 0.67 -8.17
C VAL A 143 15.46 -0.65 -7.75
N ASN A 144 15.73 -1.51 -8.72
CA ASN A 144 16.44 -2.75 -8.48
C ASN A 144 17.92 -2.59 -8.83
N CYS A 145 18.79 -3.13 -7.99
CA CYS A 145 20.23 -3.07 -8.13
C CYS A 145 20.81 -4.49 -8.02
N PRO A 146 21.79 -4.88 -8.86
CA PRO A 146 22.47 -6.17 -8.70
C PRO A 146 23.22 -6.19 -7.37
N LYS A 147 23.34 -7.38 -6.77
CA LYS A 147 24.09 -7.58 -5.53
C LYS A 147 25.59 -7.39 -5.76
N ARG A 148 26.30 -6.91 -4.74
CA ARG A 148 27.77 -6.91 -4.68
C ARG A 148 28.22 -7.45 -3.35
N GLU A 149 29.17 -8.38 -3.39
CA GLU A 149 29.77 -8.94 -2.19
C GLU A 149 30.35 -7.83 -1.30
N GLY A 150 30.17 -7.95 0.01
CA GLY A 150 30.63 -6.97 0.99
C GLY A 150 29.73 -5.73 1.17
N THR A 151 28.67 -5.56 0.37
CA THR A 151 27.75 -4.42 0.53
C THR A 151 27.05 -4.48 1.88
N ARG A 152 26.99 -3.33 2.58
CA ARG A 152 26.27 -3.14 3.85
C ARG A 152 25.28 -1.99 3.80
N LYS A 153 25.59 -0.97 3.00
CA LYS A 153 24.67 0.13 2.69
C LYS A 153 24.59 0.32 1.19
N ILE A 154 23.44 0.81 0.73
CA ILE A 154 23.22 1.17 -0.67
C ILE A 154 22.59 2.55 -0.74
N GLY A 155 22.89 3.31 -1.78
CA GLY A 155 22.14 4.53 -2.08
C GLY A 155 21.96 4.72 -3.58
N LEU A 156 21.19 5.73 -3.94
CA LEU A 156 20.93 6.08 -5.34
C LEU A 156 21.39 7.51 -5.61
N SER A 157 22.14 7.70 -6.69
CA SER A 157 22.50 9.02 -7.20
C SER A 157 21.91 9.26 -8.59
N VAL A 158 21.63 10.52 -8.91
CA VAL A 158 21.12 10.94 -10.23
C VAL A 158 22.19 10.81 -11.32
N SER A 159 23.47 11.03 -10.97
CA SER A 159 24.61 10.89 -11.85
C SER A 159 25.65 9.96 -11.21
N LYS A 160 26.61 9.45 -12.00
CA LYS A 160 27.67 8.55 -11.51
C LYS A 160 28.45 9.14 -10.33
N LYS A 161 28.72 10.45 -10.35
CA LYS A 161 29.45 11.16 -9.29
C LYS A 161 28.55 12.06 -8.44
N GLY A 162 27.24 11.85 -8.52
CA GLY A 162 26.26 12.65 -7.79
C GLY A 162 26.23 12.30 -6.31
N GLU A 163 25.65 13.20 -5.53
CA GLU A 163 25.35 12.96 -4.12
C GLU A 163 24.27 11.87 -3.97
N PHE A 164 24.30 11.19 -2.83
CA PHE A 164 23.32 10.18 -2.46
C PHE A 164 23.24 10.04 -0.94
N VAL A 165 22.14 9.46 -0.46
CA VAL A 165 21.96 9.10 0.96
C VAL A 165 22.15 7.59 1.10
N PRO A 166 23.15 7.12 1.88
CA PRO A 166 23.31 5.72 2.21
C PRO A 166 22.15 5.18 3.05
N LEU A 167 21.60 4.04 2.66
CA LEU A 167 20.59 3.30 3.42
C LEU A 167 21.18 1.96 3.90
N PRO A 168 20.96 1.58 5.17
CA PRO A 168 21.26 0.22 5.60
C PRO A 168 20.39 -0.77 4.83
N ILE A 169 20.95 -1.94 4.54
CA ILE A 169 20.26 -3.01 3.84
C ILE A 169 19.53 -3.89 4.86
N ILE A 170 18.23 -4.11 4.62
CA ILE A 170 17.41 -5.06 5.36
C ILE A 170 17.50 -6.42 4.66
N ASP A 171 17.93 -7.45 5.40
CA ASP A 171 18.08 -8.80 4.88
C ASP A 171 16.71 -9.49 4.67
N ARG A 172 16.44 -9.91 3.43
CA ARG A 172 15.29 -10.72 3.01
C ARG A 172 15.72 -12.03 2.32
N MET A 173 16.93 -12.50 2.62
CA MET A 173 17.49 -13.77 2.14
C MET A 173 16.97 -14.99 2.91
N SER A 174 16.46 -14.79 4.12
CA SER A 174 15.94 -15.88 4.96
C SER A 174 14.79 -16.60 4.26
N LYS A 175 14.86 -17.93 4.24
CA LYS A 175 13.74 -18.78 3.81
C LYS A 175 12.73 -19.02 4.94
N GLU A 176 13.11 -18.74 6.18
CA GLU A 176 12.22 -18.82 7.34
C GLU A 176 11.39 -17.54 7.43
N LEU A 177 10.08 -17.69 7.27
CA LEU A 177 9.11 -16.61 7.41
C LEU A 177 8.89 -16.33 8.90
N LYS A 178 8.91 -15.05 9.28
CA LYS A 178 8.64 -14.64 10.67
C LYS A 178 7.16 -14.71 11.01
N TYR A 179 6.31 -14.41 10.03
CA TYR A 179 4.87 -14.34 10.20
C TYR A 179 4.15 -15.16 9.12
N GLU A 180 3.09 -15.85 9.49
CA GLU A 180 2.18 -16.49 8.54
C GLU A 180 1.19 -15.48 7.98
N LEU A 181 0.72 -14.54 8.80
CA LEU A 181 -0.18 -13.48 8.39
C LEU A 181 0.22 -12.14 9.00
N SER A 182 0.48 -11.16 8.15
CA SER A 182 0.73 -9.77 8.52
C SER A 182 -0.22 -8.82 7.82
N MET A 183 -0.16 -7.54 8.16
CA MET A 183 -0.98 -6.51 7.55
C MET A 183 -0.16 -5.26 7.21
N CYS A 184 -0.25 -4.84 5.96
CA CYS A 184 0.09 -3.51 5.48
C CYS A 184 -1.11 -2.59 5.69
N VAL A 185 -0.96 -1.64 6.61
CA VAL A 185 -1.97 -0.61 6.86
C VAL A 185 -1.70 0.57 5.94
N ALA A 186 -2.75 1.10 5.31
CA ALA A 186 -2.65 2.34 4.54
C ALA A 186 -2.06 3.48 5.38
N THR A 187 -1.35 4.40 4.71
CA THR A 187 -0.65 5.51 5.37
C THR A 187 -1.53 6.27 6.36
N ILE A 188 -0.99 6.54 7.55
CA ILE A 188 -1.60 7.38 8.57
C ILE A 188 -1.34 8.86 8.26
N TYR A 189 -2.42 9.62 8.05
CA TYR A 189 -2.42 11.07 7.78
C TYR A 189 -3.78 11.72 8.11
N GLY A 190 -3.86 13.05 7.97
CA GLY A 190 -5.08 13.83 8.14
C GLY A 190 -5.44 14.14 9.60
N ASP A 191 -6.49 14.92 9.80
CA ASP A 191 -6.77 15.55 11.10
C ASP A 191 -7.78 14.80 11.98
N GLU A 192 -8.50 13.80 11.45
CA GLU A 192 -9.41 13.00 12.27
C GLU A 192 -8.63 12.27 13.38
N PRO A 193 -9.05 12.33 14.66
CA PRO A 193 -8.46 11.56 15.74
C PRO A 193 -8.47 10.06 15.44
N LYS A 194 -7.34 9.37 15.61
CA LYS A 194 -7.18 7.98 15.13
C LYS A 194 -7.09 6.96 16.24
N TRP A 195 -6.74 7.38 17.46
CA TRP A 195 -6.43 6.47 18.57
C TRP A 195 -7.44 5.32 18.74
N LEU A 196 -8.75 5.62 18.72
CA LEU A 196 -9.78 4.59 18.92
C LEU A 196 -9.93 3.68 17.70
N LEU A 197 -9.92 4.27 16.49
CA LEU A 197 -10.02 3.53 15.23
C LEU A 197 -8.81 2.60 15.04
N PHE A 198 -7.63 3.08 15.44
CA PHE A 198 -6.37 2.36 15.43
C PHE A 198 -6.37 1.17 16.38
N ILE A 199 -6.72 1.37 17.66
CA ILE A 199 -6.80 0.26 18.63
C ILE A 199 -7.80 -0.79 18.14
N GLU A 200 -8.99 -0.36 17.70
CA GLU A 200 -10.00 -1.29 17.21
C GLU A 200 -9.54 -2.07 15.97
N MET A 201 -8.83 -1.41 15.04
CA MET A 201 -8.27 -2.05 13.85
C MET A 201 -7.24 -3.12 14.22
N ILE A 202 -6.23 -2.76 15.03
CA ILE A 202 -5.19 -3.70 15.48
C ILE A 202 -5.80 -4.89 16.22
N GLU A 203 -6.67 -4.63 17.21
CA GLU A 203 -7.26 -5.71 18.01
C GLU A 203 -8.24 -6.57 17.19
N HIS A 204 -8.94 -6.01 16.20
CA HIS A 204 -9.76 -6.80 15.27
C HIS A 204 -8.90 -7.77 14.46
N PHE A 205 -7.84 -7.29 13.84
CA PHE A 205 -7.00 -8.12 12.97
C PHE A 205 -6.18 -9.14 13.77
N LYS A 206 -5.79 -8.84 15.00
CA LYS A 206 -5.24 -9.84 15.94
C LYS A 206 -6.23 -10.97 16.22
N LEU A 207 -7.52 -10.66 16.42
CA LEU A 207 -8.56 -11.69 16.55
C LEU A 207 -8.75 -12.51 15.26
N GLN A 208 -8.32 -11.99 14.11
CA GLN A 208 -8.32 -12.72 12.83
C GLN A 208 -6.99 -13.46 12.55
N GLY A 209 -6.05 -13.46 13.49
CA GLY A 209 -4.78 -14.17 13.40
C GLY A 209 -3.62 -13.36 12.80
N VAL A 210 -3.75 -12.04 12.61
CA VAL A 210 -2.63 -11.19 12.21
C VAL A 210 -1.60 -11.11 13.34
N GLN A 211 -0.34 -11.38 12.99
CA GLN A 211 0.78 -11.45 13.93
C GLN A 211 1.63 -10.17 13.93
N HIS A 212 1.62 -9.40 12.84
CA HIS A 212 2.45 -8.22 12.70
C HIS A 212 1.83 -7.18 11.76
N PHE A 213 2.10 -5.91 12.03
CA PHE A 213 1.53 -4.75 11.33
C PHE A 213 2.63 -3.83 10.81
N TYR A 214 2.64 -3.61 9.52
CA TYR A 214 3.51 -2.66 8.83
C TYR A 214 2.73 -1.37 8.60
N ILE A 215 3.25 -0.24 9.11
CA ILE A 215 2.54 1.03 9.10
C ILE A 215 3.42 2.14 8.55
N HIS A 216 2.85 2.96 7.68
CA HIS A 216 3.49 4.18 7.21
C HIS A 216 2.84 5.39 7.86
N ILE A 217 3.66 6.31 8.39
CA ILE A 217 3.17 7.55 9.01
C ILE A 217 3.67 8.73 8.20
N HIS A 218 2.74 9.45 7.56
CA HIS A 218 3.02 10.76 6.97
C HIS A 218 2.83 11.86 8.02
N ASN A 219 1.71 11.82 8.74
CA ASN A 219 1.44 12.74 9.84
C ASN A 219 0.51 12.09 10.87
N ALA A 220 0.83 12.23 12.16
CA ALA A 220 0.01 11.77 13.27
C ALA A 220 0.14 12.73 14.45
N SER A 221 -0.95 12.93 15.18
CA SER A 221 -0.92 13.76 16.39
C SER A 221 -0.08 13.11 17.48
N ASN A 222 0.49 13.91 18.39
CA ASN A 222 1.17 13.37 19.58
C ASN A 222 0.26 12.44 20.41
N TYR A 223 -1.05 12.70 20.40
CA TYR A 223 -2.02 11.87 21.09
C TYR A 223 -2.15 10.49 20.43
N ASP A 224 -2.29 10.43 19.11
CA ASP A 224 -2.35 9.17 18.36
C ASP A 224 -1.03 8.39 18.45
N LEU A 225 0.10 9.10 18.40
CA LEU A 225 1.43 8.51 18.54
C LEU A 225 1.63 7.81 19.88
N LYS A 226 0.93 8.20 20.96
CA LYS A 226 1.02 7.48 22.26
C LYS A 226 0.65 6.00 22.10
N VAL A 227 -0.51 5.71 21.50
CA VAL A 227 -0.93 4.31 21.33
C VAL A 227 -0.18 3.59 20.21
N ILE A 228 0.16 4.28 19.13
CA ILE A 228 0.97 3.70 18.06
C ILE A 228 2.32 3.23 18.61
N ASN A 229 3.01 4.08 19.37
CA ASN A 229 4.30 3.74 19.97
C ASN A 229 4.18 2.65 21.03
N ASP A 230 3.04 2.51 21.71
CA ASP A 230 2.82 1.40 22.62
C ASP A 230 2.79 0.05 21.89
N TYR A 231 2.16 -0.02 20.71
CA TYR A 231 2.18 -1.22 19.87
C TYR A 231 3.54 -1.48 19.21
N VAL A 232 4.32 -0.43 18.93
CA VAL A 232 5.73 -0.59 18.51
C VAL A 232 6.55 -1.21 19.64
N ARG A 233 6.40 -0.70 20.86
CA ARG A 233 7.11 -1.18 22.05
C ARG A 233 6.82 -2.65 22.34
N THR A 234 5.60 -3.13 22.04
CA THR A 234 5.24 -4.56 22.19
C THR A 234 5.67 -5.44 21.01
N GLY A 235 6.28 -4.87 19.97
CA GLY A 235 6.74 -5.60 18.78
C GLY A 235 5.63 -5.97 17.80
N GLU A 236 4.41 -5.48 18.02
CA GLU A 236 3.24 -5.78 17.18
C GLU A 236 3.23 -4.92 15.90
N VAL A 237 3.77 -3.70 15.98
CA VAL A 237 3.79 -2.71 14.90
C VAL A 237 5.23 -2.32 14.55
N GLU A 238 5.54 -2.24 13.25
CA GLU A 238 6.74 -1.61 12.71
C GLU A 238 6.35 -0.38 11.88
N ILE A 239 7.16 0.69 11.92
CA ILE A 239 6.81 1.99 11.32
C ILE A 239 7.86 2.47 10.33
N HIS A 240 7.39 2.86 9.15
CA HIS A 240 8.13 3.67 8.20
C HIS A 240 7.58 5.11 8.18
N TYR A 241 8.41 6.08 8.55
CA TYR A 241 8.05 7.49 8.45
C TYR A 241 8.20 7.99 7.02
N LEU A 242 7.13 8.56 6.48
CA LEU A 242 7.12 9.19 5.17
C LEU A 242 7.44 10.67 5.36
N ILE A 243 8.70 11.03 5.23
CA ILE A 243 9.14 12.43 5.34
C ILE A 243 8.75 13.17 4.07
N GLU A 244 7.90 14.19 4.20
CA GLU A 244 7.50 15.03 3.07
C GLU A 244 8.67 15.89 2.58
N ARG A 245 9.04 15.67 1.32
CA ARG A 245 10.05 16.47 0.61
C ARG A 245 9.49 17.25 -0.56
N ASP A 246 8.36 16.80 -1.10
CA ASP A 246 7.64 17.46 -2.19
C ASP A 246 6.19 17.58 -1.75
N GLN A 247 5.72 18.80 -1.48
CA GLN A 247 4.33 19.11 -1.08
C GLN A 247 3.35 18.36 -1.99
N ARG A 248 2.72 17.29 -1.49
CA ARG A 248 1.84 16.44 -2.28
C ARG A 248 0.56 16.13 -1.53
N THR A 249 -0.51 15.90 -2.28
CA THR A 249 -1.78 15.48 -1.69
C THR A 249 -1.63 14.10 -1.04
N ASP A 250 -2.24 13.92 0.14
CA ASP A 250 -2.02 12.75 0.99
C ASP A 250 -2.27 11.40 0.29
N ASN A 251 -3.21 11.36 -0.66
CA ASN A 251 -3.53 10.15 -1.42
C ASN A 251 -2.34 9.62 -2.25
N HIS A 252 -1.35 10.46 -2.59
CA HIS A 252 -0.14 10.00 -3.27
C HIS A 252 0.78 9.20 -2.34
N TRP A 253 0.73 9.43 -1.02
CA TRP A 253 1.49 8.63 -0.05
C TRP A 253 0.96 7.21 0.08
N HIS A 254 -0.30 6.97 -0.27
CA HIS A 254 -0.87 5.63 -0.32
C HIS A 254 -0.11 4.75 -1.35
N MET A 255 0.27 5.31 -2.50
CA MET A 255 1.01 4.53 -3.51
C MET A 255 2.43 4.20 -3.07
N VAL A 256 3.11 5.11 -2.37
CA VAL A 256 4.42 4.87 -1.76
C VAL A 256 4.32 3.74 -0.73
N ASN A 257 3.32 3.81 0.17
CA ASN A 257 3.06 2.78 1.17
C ASN A 257 2.79 1.41 0.53
N ILE A 258 1.96 1.32 -0.50
CA ILE A 258 1.67 0.04 -1.15
C ILE A 258 2.94 -0.55 -1.80
N ALA A 259 3.69 0.27 -2.54
CA ALA A 259 4.90 -0.17 -3.21
C ALA A 259 5.97 -0.62 -2.20
N ASP A 260 6.22 0.18 -1.16
CA ASP A 260 7.20 -0.18 -0.13
C ASP A 260 6.74 -1.37 0.70
N CYS A 261 5.48 -1.41 1.16
CA CYS A 261 5.00 -2.49 2.03
C CYS A 261 4.93 -3.86 1.32
N LEU A 262 4.69 -3.86 -0.01
CA LEU A 262 4.82 -5.07 -0.83
C LEU A 262 6.24 -5.64 -0.74
N ILE A 263 7.26 -4.79 -0.80
CA ILE A 263 8.67 -5.20 -0.70
C ILE A 263 9.04 -5.51 0.75
N TRP A 264 8.59 -4.70 1.70
CA TRP A 264 8.90 -4.82 3.12
C TRP A 264 8.41 -6.13 3.70
N SER A 265 7.18 -6.55 3.36
CA SER A 265 6.60 -7.81 3.82
C SER A 265 7.09 -9.05 3.05
N ARG A 266 7.74 -8.87 1.89
CA ARG A 266 8.23 -9.98 1.06
C ARG A 266 9.36 -10.73 1.76
N GLY A 267 9.18 -12.05 1.89
CA GLY A 267 10.14 -12.91 2.58
C GLY A 267 10.13 -12.79 4.11
N ASP A 268 9.32 -11.87 4.66
CA ASP A 268 9.12 -11.72 6.11
C ASP A 268 7.79 -12.37 6.53
N SER A 269 6.76 -12.27 5.66
CA SER A 269 5.42 -12.82 5.88
C SER A 269 4.98 -13.78 4.76
N LYS A 270 4.21 -14.82 5.09
CA LYS A 270 3.60 -15.71 4.07
C LYS A 270 2.44 -15.03 3.34
N TRP A 271 1.50 -14.48 4.10
CA TRP A 271 0.36 -13.72 3.59
C TRP A 271 0.36 -12.32 4.19
N THR A 272 0.03 -11.34 3.36
CA THR A 272 -0.02 -9.93 3.75
C THR A 272 -1.37 -9.33 3.37
N ILE A 273 -2.10 -8.81 4.35
CA ILE A 273 -3.33 -8.05 4.15
C ILE A 273 -2.99 -6.62 3.72
N PHE A 274 -3.64 -6.10 2.69
CA PHE A 274 -3.59 -4.68 2.33
C PHE A 274 -4.96 -4.06 2.61
N ALA A 275 -5.05 -3.24 3.66
CA ALA A 275 -6.30 -2.62 4.09
C ALA A 275 -6.10 -1.24 4.75
N ASP A 276 -7.18 -0.46 4.78
CA ASP A 276 -7.20 0.88 5.35
C ASP A 276 -7.55 0.82 6.85
N LEU A 277 -7.21 1.90 7.58
CA LEU A 277 -7.46 2.01 9.03
C LEU A 277 -8.94 1.84 9.40
N ASP A 278 -9.84 2.30 8.51
CA ASP A 278 -11.28 2.31 8.68
C ASP A 278 -11.97 1.04 8.14
N GLU A 279 -11.23 -0.04 7.91
CA GLU A 279 -11.76 -1.29 7.38
C GLU A 279 -11.67 -2.45 8.36
N ARG A 280 -12.70 -3.31 8.33
CA ARG A 280 -12.73 -4.59 9.07
C ARG A 280 -13.01 -5.70 8.08
N ILE A 281 -12.07 -6.62 7.90
CA ILE A 281 -12.25 -7.79 7.04
C ILE A 281 -12.81 -8.92 7.90
N ILE A 282 -13.93 -9.48 7.48
CA ILE A 282 -14.60 -10.56 8.20
C ILE A 282 -14.78 -11.77 7.30
N MET A 283 -14.55 -12.95 7.89
CA MET A 283 -15.01 -14.22 7.34
C MET A 283 -16.49 -14.39 7.69
N THR A 284 -17.34 -14.56 6.69
CA THR A 284 -18.80 -14.55 6.86
C THR A 284 -19.31 -15.95 7.21
N ASN A 285 -19.50 -16.84 6.22
CA ASN A 285 -19.94 -18.21 6.51
C ASN A 285 -18.79 -19.13 6.93
N TYR A 286 -17.54 -18.75 6.64
CA TYR A 286 -16.38 -19.48 7.12
C TYR A 286 -16.23 -19.31 8.64
N THR A 287 -16.08 -20.43 9.35
CA THR A 287 -16.14 -20.48 10.81
C THR A 287 -14.85 -20.03 11.48
N GLY A 288 -13.70 -20.25 10.83
CA GLY A 288 -12.37 -19.88 11.31
C GLY A 288 -12.02 -18.40 11.15
N THR A 289 -10.77 -18.09 11.46
CA THR A 289 -10.16 -16.76 11.29
C THR A 289 -9.68 -16.54 9.84
N ILE A 290 -9.21 -15.33 9.54
CA ILE A 290 -8.55 -15.07 8.25
C ILE A 290 -7.30 -15.94 8.09
N LEU A 291 -6.50 -16.10 9.15
CA LEU A 291 -5.33 -16.96 9.15
C LEU A 291 -5.68 -18.42 8.82
N ASP A 292 -6.76 -18.95 9.41
CA ASP A 292 -7.21 -20.31 9.11
C ASP A 292 -7.63 -20.44 7.63
N TYR A 293 -8.37 -19.45 7.11
CA TYR A 293 -8.80 -19.46 5.72
C TYR A 293 -7.62 -19.47 4.74
N VAL A 294 -6.61 -18.62 4.96
CA VAL A 294 -5.45 -18.58 4.05
C VAL A 294 -4.54 -19.81 4.17
N ARG A 295 -4.57 -20.52 5.31
CA ARG A 295 -3.90 -21.83 5.46
C ARG A 295 -4.61 -22.94 4.68
N ASP A 296 -5.91 -22.83 4.49
CA ASP A 296 -6.72 -23.80 3.74
C ASP A 296 -6.53 -23.67 2.22
N ILE A 297 -5.94 -22.58 1.73
CA ILE A 297 -5.61 -22.39 0.31
C ILE A 297 -4.44 -23.31 -0.07
N LYS A 298 -4.77 -24.48 -0.64
CA LYS A 298 -3.78 -25.47 -1.12
C LYS A 298 -3.33 -25.26 -2.56
N ASN A 299 -4.11 -24.56 -3.36
CA ASN A 299 -3.76 -24.31 -4.76
C ASN A 299 -2.62 -23.28 -4.84
N GLU A 300 -1.43 -23.73 -5.23
CA GLU A 300 -0.24 -22.88 -5.32
C GLU A 300 -0.35 -21.76 -6.38
N SER A 301 -1.23 -21.88 -7.37
CA SER A 301 -1.50 -20.83 -8.35
C SER A 301 -2.29 -19.66 -7.75
N ILE A 302 -2.97 -19.85 -6.60
CA ILE A 302 -3.59 -18.72 -5.90
C ILE A 302 -2.48 -17.92 -5.21
N ALA A 303 -2.30 -16.69 -5.67
CA ALA A 303 -1.32 -15.75 -5.16
C ALA A 303 -1.94 -14.63 -4.33
N GLY A 304 -3.27 -14.58 -4.26
CA GLY A 304 -4.01 -13.72 -3.38
C GLY A 304 -5.49 -14.00 -3.39
N ILE A 305 -6.19 -13.43 -2.42
CA ILE A 305 -7.64 -13.41 -2.34
C ILE A 305 -8.14 -11.97 -2.30
N GLN A 306 -9.28 -11.69 -2.91
CA GLN A 306 -9.87 -10.36 -3.00
C GLN A 306 -11.27 -10.35 -2.41
N PHE A 307 -11.49 -9.40 -1.50
CA PHE A 307 -12.75 -9.21 -0.79
C PHE A 307 -13.58 -8.12 -1.46
N ARG A 308 -14.89 -8.33 -1.51
CA ARG A 308 -15.85 -7.28 -1.88
C ARG A 308 -16.10 -6.35 -0.70
N GLN A 309 -16.51 -5.13 -1.00
CA GLN A 309 -16.72 -4.10 0.00
C GLN A 309 -18.20 -3.85 0.28
N GLN A 310 -18.53 -3.66 1.56
CA GLN A 310 -19.76 -3.03 2.03
C GLN A 310 -19.38 -1.75 2.80
N TRP A 311 -19.93 -0.61 2.38
CA TRP A 311 -19.75 0.64 3.10
C TRP A 311 -20.63 0.66 4.35
N VAL A 312 -20.06 1.08 5.47
CA VAL A 312 -20.78 1.42 6.70
C VAL A 312 -20.65 2.93 6.85
N LEU A 313 -21.78 3.63 6.82
CA LEU A 313 -21.79 5.09 6.76
C LEU A 313 -21.59 5.67 8.17
N LYS A 314 -20.43 6.29 8.40
CA LYS A 314 -20.22 7.17 9.55
C LYS A 314 -20.86 8.53 9.26
N THR A 315 -21.32 9.18 10.32
CA THR A 315 -21.96 10.50 10.29
C THR A 315 -21.20 11.53 11.10
N GLU A 316 -20.14 11.10 11.78
CA GLU A 316 -19.39 11.87 12.76
C GLU A 316 -17.93 11.40 12.78
N LEU A 317 -17.04 12.31 13.15
CA LEU A 317 -15.63 12.03 13.39
C LEU A 317 -15.42 11.26 14.71
N MET A 318 -14.29 10.56 14.80
CA MET A 318 -13.86 9.86 16.01
C MET A 318 -13.59 10.82 17.19
N PRO A 319 -13.76 10.38 18.45
CA PRO A 319 -13.55 11.23 19.62
C PRO A 319 -12.08 11.62 19.79
N GLU A 320 -11.83 12.87 20.18
CA GLU A 320 -10.45 13.40 20.33
C GLU A 320 -9.64 12.73 21.43
N LYS A 321 -10.29 12.36 22.55
CA LYS A 321 -9.61 11.82 23.73
C LYS A 321 -10.38 10.67 24.36
N TYR A 322 -9.63 9.79 25.02
CA TYR A 322 -10.18 8.76 25.90
C TYR A 322 -10.68 9.40 27.21
N ILE A 323 -11.91 9.08 27.60
CA ILE A 323 -12.54 9.56 28.83
C ILE A 323 -12.72 8.41 29.81
N ASN A 324 -13.37 7.31 29.37
CA ASN A 324 -13.63 6.12 30.16
C ASN A 324 -14.15 4.97 29.28
N ASP A 325 -14.35 3.80 29.88
CA ASP A 325 -14.83 2.60 29.17
C ASP A 325 -16.24 2.75 28.59
N ARG A 326 -17.13 3.56 29.20
CA ARG A 326 -18.48 3.81 28.64
C ARG A 326 -18.41 4.60 27.34
N GLN A 327 -17.41 5.47 27.19
CA GLN A 327 -17.15 6.14 25.91
C GLN A 327 -16.80 5.10 24.84
N ILE A 328 -15.94 4.13 25.14
CA ILE A 328 -15.56 3.07 24.20
C ILE A 328 -16.78 2.25 23.77
N ASP A 329 -17.65 1.87 24.72
CA ASP A 329 -18.91 1.18 24.41
C ASP A 329 -19.81 1.95 23.43
N SER A 330 -19.72 3.28 23.44
CA SER A 330 -20.58 4.16 22.64
C SER A 330 -19.94 4.63 21.32
N TRP A 331 -18.61 4.64 21.24
CA TRP A 331 -17.84 5.31 20.19
C TRP A 331 -17.02 4.37 19.31
N MET A 332 -16.81 3.13 19.72
CA MET A 332 -16.19 2.13 18.85
C MET A 332 -17.00 1.99 17.54
N PRO A 333 -16.37 2.12 16.35
CA PRO A 333 -17.06 2.01 15.08
C PRO A 333 -17.93 0.75 14.93
N THR A 334 -17.45 -0.40 15.43
CA THR A 334 -18.21 -1.66 15.37
C THR A 334 -19.48 -1.69 16.22
N HIS A 335 -19.57 -0.79 17.21
CA HIS A 335 -20.76 -0.61 18.05
C HIS A 335 -21.69 0.50 17.57
N ARG A 336 -21.13 1.58 17.01
CA ARG A 336 -21.88 2.81 16.75
C ARG A 336 -22.55 2.81 15.37
N PHE A 337 -21.86 2.32 14.36
CA PHE A 337 -22.28 2.48 12.98
C PHE A 337 -22.78 1.17 12.38
N HIS A 338 -24.05 1.18 11.99
CA HIS A 338 -24.75 0.01 11.47
C HIS A 338 -25.38 0.23 10.09
N ASN A 339 -25.52 1.50 9.67
CA ASN A 339 -26.20 1.82 8.42
C ASN A 339 -25.26 1.55 7.26
N SER A 340 -25.55 0.49 6.50
CA SER A 340 -24.63 -0.05 5.52
C SER A 340 -25.23 -0.08 4.12
N SER A 341 -24.41 0.12 3.11
CA SER A 341 -24.80 0.02 1.70
C SER A 341 -25.10 -1.42 1.27
N GLY A 342 -25.63 -1.55 0.05
CA GLY A 342 -25.48 -2.79 -0.72
C GLY A 342 -23.99 -3.13 -0.94
N ILE A 343 -23.72 -4.36 -1.35
CA ILE A 343 -22.35 -4.86 -1.52
C ILE A 343 -21.83 -4.42 -2.89
N GLY A 344 -20.67 -3.75 -2.90
CA GLY A 344 -20.01 -3.27 -4.11
C GLY A 344 -19.75 -4.39 -5.12
N ALA A 345 -19.68 -4.05 -6.40
CA ALA A 345 -19.34 -5.00 -7.46
C ALA A 345 -17.93 -5.59 -7.27
N VAL A 346 -17.64 -6.69 -7.95
CA VAL A 346 -16.31 -7.32 -7.94
C VAL A 346 -15.24 -6.29 -8.34
N GLY A 347 -14.19 -6.17 -7.53
CA GLY A 347 -13.09 -5.22 -7.74
C GLY A 347 -13.40 -3.76 -7.36
N HIS A 348 -14.65 -3.39 -7.06
CA HIS A 348 -14.98 -2.04 -6.60
C HIS A 348 -14.48 -1.85 -5.17
N THR A 349 -13.49 -0.96 -5.01
CA THR A 349 -12.86 -0.62 -3.72
C THR A 349 -12.42 -1.85 -2.91
N ALA A 350 -12.13 -2.95 -3.60
CA ALA A 350 -11.81 -4.23 -2.98
C ALA A 350 -10.52 -4.17 -2.16
N LYS A 351 -10.33 -5.15 -1.27
CA LYS A 351 -9.09 -5.33 -0.50
C LYS A 351 -8.57 -6.74 -0.68
N CYS A 352 -7.26 -6.87 -0.57
CA CYS A 352 -6.58 -8.10 -0.94
C CYS A 352 -5.74 -8.63 0.23
N ILE A 353 -5.64 -9.96 0.28
CA ILE A 353 -4.63 -10.66 1.06
C ILE A 353 -3.77 -11.41 0.04
N ILE A 354 -2.47 -11.14 0.04
CA ILE A 354 -1.57 -11.62 -1.02
C ILE A 354 -0.39 -12.40 -0.44
N ASP A 355 0.14 -13.32 -1.24
CA ASP A 355 1.49 -13.82 -1.07
C ASP A 355 2.45 -12.87 -1.80
N SER A 356 3.14 -12.02 -1.03
CA SER A 356 4.02 -10.97 -1.57
C SER A 356 5.23 -11.51 -2.34
N SER A 357 5.57 -12.80 -2.19
CA SER A 357 6.60 -13.47 -3.00
C SER A 357 6.14 -13.75 -4.44
N LYS A 358 4.83 -13.77 -4.69
CA LYS A 358 4.23 -14.03 -6.00
C LYS A 358 3.74 -12.78 -6.70
N VAL A 359 3.60 -11.66 -5.98
CA VAL A 359 3.12 -10.38 -6.52
C VAL A 359 4.28 -9.48 -6.89
N PHE A 360 4.31 -9.02 -8.14
CA PHE A 360 5.31 -8.09 -8.65
C PHE A 360 4.89 -6.63 -8.46
N ILE A 361 3.62 -6.30 -8.80
CA ILE A 361 3.06 -4.95 -8.67
C ILE A 361 1.69 -5.04 -8.00
N MET A 362 1.50 -4.27 -6.93
CA MET A 362 0.24 -4.15 -6.21
C MET A 362 -0.37 -2.75 -6.43
N TRP A 363 -1.69 -2.69 -6.59
CA TRP A 363 -2.48 -1.45 -6.58
C TRP A 363 -3.43 -1.43 -5.38
N VAL A 364 -4.01 -0.27 -5.08
CA VAL A 364 -4.86 -0.02 -3.89
C VAL A 364 -5.94 -1.08 -3.68
N HIS A 365 -6.50 -1.63 -4.77
CA HIS A 365 -7.64 -2.55 -4.71
C HIS A 365 -7.42 -3.90 -5.39
N SER A 366 -6.26 -4.13 -6.03
CA SER A 366 -5.99 -5.35 -6.78
C SER A 366 -4.52 -5.53 -7.06
N VAL A 367 -4.10 -6.79 -7.24
CA VAL A 367 -2.80 -7.07 -7.86
C VAL A 367 -2.82 -6.57 -9.30
N THR A 368 -1.83 -5.75 -9.67
CA THR A 368 -1.63 -5.30 -11.05
C THR A 368 -0.89 -6.36 -11.85
N GLU A 369 0.14 -6.95 -11.25
CA GLU A 369 1.01 -7.91 -11.93
C GLU A 369 1.58 -8.93 -10.95
N PHE A 370 1.52 -10.20 -11.34
CA PHE A 370 2.19 -11.30 -10.66
C PHE A 370 3.57 -11.56 -11.28
N PHE A 371 4.48 -12.14 -10.50
CA PHE A 371 5.66 -12.78 -11.10
C PHE A 371 5.20 -13.91 -12.05
N PRO A 372 5.93 -14.16 -13.14
CA PRO A 372 5.49 -15.13 -14.13
C PRO A 372 5.87 -16.58 -13.75
N GLY A 373 5.50 -17.55 -14.60
CA GLY A 373 5.96 -18.94 -14.53
C GLY A 373 5.00 -19.97 -13.92
N LYS A 374 4.03 -19.58 -13.08
CA LYS A 374 3.10 -20.53 -12.43
C LYS A 374 1.61 -20.22 -12.58
N GLY A 375 1.26 -19.33 -13.52
CA GLY A 375 -0.14 -18.96 -13.78
C GLY A 375 -0.82 -18.36 -12.55
N TYR A 376 -0.10 -17.52 -11.80
CA TYR A 376 -0.63 -16.95 -10.56
C TYR A 376 -1.87 -16.09 -10.80
N GLU A 377 -2.85 -16.23 -9.91
CA GLU A 377 -4.10 -15.48 -10.00
C GLU A 377 -4.62 -15.02 -8.63
N LEU A 378 -5.58 -14.09 -8.71
CA LEU A 378 -6.32 -13.54 -7.57
C LEU A 378 -7.67 -14.24 -7.48
N TYR A 379 -7.90 -14.99 -6.41
CA TYR A 379 -9.21 -15.59 -6.17
C TYR A 379 -10.18 -14.55 -5.60
N LYS A 380 -11.30 -14.33 -6.28
CA LYS A 380 -12.30 -13.32 -5.92
C LYS A 380 -13.37 -13.96 -5.04
N LEU A 381 -13.35 -13.61 -3.76
CA LEU A 381 -14.28 -14.17 -2.79
C LEU A 381 -15.71 -13.73 -3.06
N THR A 382 -16.63 -14.65 -2.82
CA THR A 382 -18.04 -14.31 -2.66
C THR A 382 -18.27 -13.63 -1.29
N PRO A 383 -19.29 -12.76 -1.15
CA PRO A 383 -19.62 -12.17 0.15
C PRO A 383 -19.99 -13.21 1.22
N GLU A 384 -20.41 -14.40 0.82
CA GLU A 384 -20.69 -15.56 1.67
C GLU A 384 -19.42 -16.21 2.23
N GLU A 385 -18.26 -15.97 1.62
CA GLU A 385 -16.97 -16.38 2.16
C GLU A 385 -16.36 -15.29 3.04
N GLY A 386 -16.28 -14.06 2.52
CA GLY A 386 -15.67 -12.94 3.23
C GLY A 386 -16.08 -11.58 2.69
N LEU A 387 -16.05 -10.58 3.57
CA LEU A 387 -16.50 -9.22 3.27
C LEU A 387 -15.66 -8.17 3.98
N VAL A 388 -15.39 -7.05 3.30
CA VAL A 388 -14.85 -5.84 3.93
C VAL A 388 -16.00 -4.97 4.41
N ARG A 389 -16.01 -4.63 5.70
CA ARG A 389 -16.83 -3.55 6.26
C ARG A 389 -15.98 -2.28 6.31
N HIS A 390 -16.29 -1.31 5.46
CA HIS A 390 -15.53 -0.07 5.32
C HIS A 390 -16.30 1.09 5.98
N TYR A 391 -15.82 1.54 7.14
CA TYR A 391 -16.46 2.56 7.98
C TYR A 391 -16.07 3.96 7.51
N ARG A 392 -16.83 4.56 6.60
CA ARG A 392 -16.45 5.83 5.98
C ARG A 392 -17.32 6.98 6.45
N ASP A 393 -16.65 8.06 6.88
CA ASP A 393 -17.32 9.32 7.18
C ASP A 393 -17.71 10.06 5.89
N GLN A 394 -18.95 10.54 5.87
CA GLN A 394 -19.52 11.17 4.69
C GLN A 394 -19.03 12.61 4.48
N SER A 395 -18.57 13.28 5.53
CA SER A 395 -18.06 14.65 5.46
C SER A 395 -16.56 14.70 5.13
N LEU A 396 -15.79 13.73 5.62
CA LEU A 396 -14.34 13.66 5.43
C LEU A 396 -13.96 13.60 3.95
N GLY A 397 -13.15 14.55 3.49
CA GLY A 397 -12.71 14.65 2.10
C GLY A 397 -13.84 14.86 1.08
N GLU A 398 -15.01 15.32 1.54
CA GLU A 398 -16.26 15.40 0.77
C GLU A 398 -16.70 14.04 0.20
N TRP A 399 -16.40 12.94 0.89
CA TRP A 399 -16.64 11.59 0.38
C TRP A 399 -18.11 11.38 0.00
N GLY A 400 -19.05 11.82 0.84
CA GLY A 400 -20.49 11.68 0.59
C GLY A 400 -20.92 12.41 -0.68
N ARG A 401 -20.43 13.63 -0.90
CA ARG A 401 -20.70 14.42 -2.11
C ARG A 401 -20.21 13.71 -3.37
N LYS A 402 -19.05 13.06 -3.30
CA LYS A 402 -18.38 12.41 -4.44
C LYS A 402 -18.92 11.01 -4.73
N TRP A 403 -19.21 10.22 -3.70
CA TRP A 403 -19.34 8.76 -3.83
C TRP A 403 -20.64 8.17 -3.29
N LEU A 404 -21.46 8.92 -2.54
CA LEU A 404 -22.68 8.36 -1.96
C LEU A 404 -23.67 7.91 -3.05
N ASN A 405 -23.86 8.74 -4.08
CA ASN A 405 -24.78 8.41 -5.18
C ASN A 405 -24.38 7.13 -5.94
N SER A 406 -23.09 6.88 -6.16
CA SER A 406 -22.64 5.63 -6.78
C SER A 406 -22.76 4.46 -5.82
N THR A 407 -22.48 4.67 -4.53
CA THR A 407 -22.58 3.66 -3.48
C THR A 407 -24.02 3.15 -3.29
N LEU A 408 -25.00 4.04 -3.35
CA LEU A 408 -26.42 3.68 -3.22
C LEU A 408 -26.95 2.85 -4.40
N LYS A 409 -26.24 2.80 -5.54
CA LYS A 409 -26.59 1.92 -6.68
C LYS A 409 -26.35 0.45 -6.38
N PHE A 410 -25.56 0.11 -5.35
CA PHE A 410 -25.30 -1.29 -4.97
C PHE A 410 -26.49 -1.94 -4.26
N GLY A 411 -27.48 -1.15 -3.83
CA GLY A 411 -28.66 -1.61 -3.14
C GLY A 411 -29.10 -0.65 -2.03
N PRO A 412 -30.31 -0.86 -1.48
CA PRO A 412 -30.83 -0.02 -0.41
C PRO A 412 -29.95 -0.09 0.84
N LEU A 413 -29.94 1.00 1.60
CA LEU A 413 -29.31 1.03 2.90
C LEU A 413 -30.02 0.06 3.85
N ARG A 414 -29.24 -0.65 4.65
CA ARG A 414 -29.74 -1.63 5.61
C ARG A 414 -28.90 -1.63 6.88
N LYS A 415 -29.53 -1.96 7.99
CA LYS A 415 -28.82 -2.15 9.26
C LYS A 415 -28.04 -3.47 9.20
N THR A 416 -26.72 -3.41 9.26
CA THR A 416 -25.86 -4.58 9.41
C THR A 416 -24.88 -4.38 10.55
N ASP A 417 -24.77 -5.38 11.40
CA ASP A 417 -23.94 -5.32 12.60
C ASP A 417 -22.59 -6.00 12.38
N TYR A 418 -21.60 -5.61 13.16
CA TYR A 418 -20.35 -6.35 13.25
C TYR A 418 -20.60 -7.74 13.87
N PRO A 419 -19.87 -8.81 13.47
CA PRO A 419 -20.16 -10.16 13.95
C PRO A 419 -20.13 -10.29 15.48
N ALA A 420 -21.26 -10.72 16.05
CA ALA A 420 -21.43 -10.87 17.51
C ALA A 420 -20.38 -11.80 18.14
N LYS A 421 -19.92 -12.82 17.40
CA LYS A 421 -18.86 -13.76 17.84
C LYS A 421 -17.55 -13.07 18.21
N TYR A 422 -17.25 -11.91 17.60
CA TYR A 422 -16.00 -11.17 17.85
C TYR A 422 -16.21 -9.93 18.72
N LEU A 423 -17.41 -9.34 18.69
CA LEU A 423 -17.68 -8.03 19.29
C LEU A 423 -17.32 -7.95 20.78
N GLY A 424 -17.70 -8.95 21.58
CA GLY A 424 -17.41 -8.96 23.02
C GLY A 424 -15.92 -8.92 23.32
N LYS A 425 -15.15 -9.83 22.70
CA LYS A 425 -13.70 -9.91 22.93
C LYS A 425 -12.96 -8.70 22.37
N LEU A 426 -13.37 -8.22 21.20
CA LEU A 426 -12.82 -7.00 20.60
C LEU A 426 -12.98 -5.81 21.56
N THR A 427 -14.18 -5.62 22.11
CA THR A 427 -14.48 -4.54 23.05
C THR A 427 -13.61 -4.60 24.30
N GLU A 428 -13.45 -5.78 24.88
CA GLU A 428 -12.59 -6.00 26.06
C GLU A 428 -11.13 -5.63 25.75
N ASN A 429 -10.61 -6.10 24.61
CA ASN A 429 -9.24 -5.81 24.20
C ASN A 429 -9.02 -4.31 23.96
N VAL A 430 -9.96 -3.63 23.29
CA VAL A 430 -9.90 -2.19 23.02
C VAL A 430 -9.93 -1.39 24.32
N LYS A 431 -10.85 -1.70 25.25
CA LYS A 431 -10.90 -1.07 26.57
C LYS A 431 -9.61 -1.25 27.34
N ARG A 432 -9.09 -2.47 27.39
CA ARG A 432 -7.84 -2.78 28.09
C ARG A 432 -6.67 -1.97 27.55
N ARG A 433 -6.50 -1.89 26.23
CA ARG A 433 -5.41 -1.12 25.62
C ARG A 433 -5.60 0.38 25.84
N ALA A 434 -6.78 0.92 25.58
CA ALA A 434 -7.05 2.34 25.76
C ALA A 434 -6.84 2.78 27.22
N LYS A 435 -7.31 2.00 28.18
CA LYS A 435 -7.11 2.26 29.61
C LYS A 435 -5.63 2.16 30.00
N TYR A 436 -4.88 1.22 29.44
CA TYR A 436 -3.44 1.11 29.70
C TYR A 436 -2.67 2.34 29.19
N VAL A 437 -2.95 2.79 27.96
CA VAL A 437 -2.22 3.89 27.33
C VAL A 437 -2.66 5.26 27.85
N TYR A 438 -3.96 5.45 28.12
CA TYR A 438 -4.54 6.78 28.41
C TYR A 438 -5.17 6.89 29.80
N GLY A 439 -5.34 5.79 30.54
CA GLY A 439 -6.01 5.79 31.84
C GLY A 439 -5.11 6.19 33.01
N ASN A 440 -3.80 6.31 32.80
CA ASN A 440 -2.86 6.76 33.82
C ASN A 440 -2.91 8.29 33.94
N LYS A 441 -3.30 8.78 35.12
CA LYS A 441 -3.43 10.23 35.41
C LYS A 441 -2.10 10.99 35.54
N PHE A 442 -0.97 10.31 35.36
CA PHE A 442 0.38 10.85 35.62
C PHE A 442 1.20 11.05 34.33
N ASP A 443 0.58 10.91 33.15
CA ASP A 443 1.17 11.12 31.80
C ASP A 443 0.58 12.32 31.04
#